data_AF-A0A662VS19-F1
#
_entry.id   AF-A0A662VS19-F1
#
_cell.length_a   1.000
_cell.length_b   1.000
_cell.length_c   1.000
_cell.angle_alpha   90.00
_cell.angle_beta   90.00
_cell.angle_gamma   90.00
#
_symmetry.space_group_name_H-M   'P 1'
#
loop_
_entity.id
_entity.type
_entity.pdbx_description
1 polymer ?
#
loop_
_entity_poly.entity_id
_entity_poly.type
_entity_poly.pdbx_seq_one_letter_code
_entity_poly.pdbx_strand_id
1 'polypeptide(L)'
;MRVFKVKFFGTIHVKDELKKFKFTYGKSNRPIDVKITVDDEDVSAEGYLKVVLYTPFSGKDESELESQSINDPNTIYWLAVSDSEFERILERTIALKDTVNQIKTSTTTETQKAYLKLLQEELETNQKNELPRLLQAIFRNGVIIKNGGRIKPLNNTIEKTLQIMLKDVAKELYYEFIDVRLKDEDCAKILTWQPGTKIPNEYYKLDIISENTIKVSSKVPSTVLKEIERRRNYGLSRTGKDLIKEFEKPPFGWDPKIVRLAVATLFKAGKISVLWSNKEYLTPSPELFRVFSKVSEFNKATFDVLPEVDWRAASELISKIFGEIGGDTFEKTAEQVEKITTKWFGEVKNLEVRVKDNELPECIQKSVSEFLRDISEIVEADDPNARLRKFLEKEKSLMKNIKVIKELKKFDFDSYRKLRKFAENQAVLVEFSGKSERLENLIKTVSSDVVISRLEDAIADYGILLDEFKARYEKEHSAFTKSVRRAIEDVRNHEAFRSKPNEAKEVLAKLNELLCEEFNFDDNSLLCKNCKKTSNCFE
;
A
#
# COMPACT_ATOMS: atom_id res chain seq x y z
N MET A 1 -67.59 -2.03 19.22
CA MET A 1 -67.08 -3.27 18.58
C MET A 1 -67.01 -3.19 17.06
N ARG A 2 -68.06 -2.74 16.35
CA ARG A 2 -68.09 -2.61 14.87
C ARG A 2 -66.98 -1.69 14.31
N VAL A 3 -66.88 -0.45 14.80
CA VAL A 3 -65.86 0.54 14.35
C VAL A 3 -64.43 0.02 14.52
N PHE A 4 -64.12 -0.62 15.66
CA PHE A 4 -62.81 -1.23 15.92
C PHE A 4 -62.49 -2.35 14.92
N LYS A 5 -63.48 -3.19 14.56
CA LYS A 5 -63.28 -4.28 13.61
C LYS A 5 -63.06 -3.75 12.20
N VAL A 6 -63.80 -2.72 11.78
CA VAL A 6 -63.61 -2.07 10.47
C VAL A 6 -62.24 -1.41 10.37
N LYS A 7 -61.82 -0.63 11.39
CA LYS A 7 -60.49 -0.04 11.46
C LYS A 7 -59.40 -1.11 11.33
N PHE A 8 -59.44 -2.14 12.17
CA PHE A 8 -58.45 -3.22 12.18
C PHE A 8 -58.31 -3.93 10.82
N PHE A 9 -59.42 -4.28 10.17
CA PHE A 9 -59.37 -4.94 8.86
C PHE A 9 -58.94 -4.00 7.73
N GLY A 10 -59.33 -2.72 7.78
CA GLY A 10 -58.87 -1.70 6.84
C GLY A 10 -57.35 -1.50 6.92
N THR A 11 -56.81 -1.35 8.13
CA THR A 11 -55.38 -1.26 8.38
C THR A 11 -54.64 -2.48 7.83
N ILE A 12 -55.09 -3.71 8.15
CA ILE A 12 -54.44 -4.95 7.66
C ILE A 12 -54.34 -4.99 6.14
N HIS A 13 -55.39 -4.60 5.42
CA HIS A 13 -55.40 -4.67 3.95
C HIS A 13 -54.36 -3.74 3.32
N VAL A 14 -54.18 -2.54 3.88
CA VAL A 14 -53.12 -1.60 3.47
C VAL A 14 -51.73 -2.17 3.80
N LYS A 15 -51.54 -2.74 5.00
CA LYS A 15 -50.27 -3.34 5.40
C LYS A 15 -49.87 -4.47 4.44
N ASP A 16 -50.82 -5.33 4.05
CA ASP A 16 -50.55 -6.44 3.14
C ASP A 16 -50.14 -6.00 1.73
N GLU A 17 -50.71 -4.89 1.23
CA GLU A 17 -50.28 -4.29 -0.03
C GLU A 17 -48.85 -3.73 0.08
N LEU A 18 -48.54 -3.04 1.19
CA LEU A 18 -47.26 -2.35 1.38
C LEU A 18 -46.10 -3.26 1.81
N LYS A 19 -46.35 -4.46 2.36
CA LYS A 19 -45.29 -5.43 2.71
C LYS A 19 -44.35 -5.79 1.55
N LYS A 20 -44.84 -5.67 0.31
CA LYS A 20 -44.06 -5.98 -0.90
C LYS A 20 -43.41 -4.76 -1.54
N PHE A 21 -43.69 -3.56 -1.02
CA PHE A 21 -43.15 -2.32 -1.55
C PHE A 21 -41.63 -2.30 -1.42
N LYS A 22 -40.94 -1.95 -2.51
CA LYS A 22 -39.49 -1.79 -2.55
C LYS A 22 -39.15 -0.49 -3.23
N PHE A 23 -38.47 0.39 -2.52
CA PHE A 23 -37.98 1.64 -3.09
C PHE A 23 -36.59 1.45 -3.69
N THR A 24 -36.37 1.97 -4.90
CA THR A 24 -35.05 2.02 -5.54
C THR A 24 -34.70 3.45 -5.93
N TYR A 25 -33.44 3.83 -5.72
CA TYR A 25 -32.94 5.18 -5.95
C TYR A 25 -31.79 5.22 -6.97
N GLY A 26 -31.72 6.32 -7.73
CA GLY A 26 -30.75 6.52 -8.81
C GLY A 26 -30.97 5.67 -10.05
N LYS A 27 -30.17 5.92 -11.10
CA LYS A 27 -30.10 5.10 -12.32
C LYS A 27 -29.54 3.71 -12.07
N SER A 28 -28.75 3.55 -11.00
CA SER A 28 -28.24 2.28 -10.50
C SER A 28 -29.34 1.35 -9.95
N ASN A 29 -30.54 1.87 -9.68
CA ASN A 29 -31.64 1.17 -9.03
C ASN A 29 -31.24 0.56 -7.67
N ARG A 30 -30.46 1.30 -6.87
CA ARG A 30 -30.04 0.88 -5.52
C ARG A 30 -31.28 0.74 -4.63
N PRO A 31 -31.57 -0.44 -4.06
CA PRO A 31 -32.64 -0.57 -3.07
C PRO A 31 -32.33 0.29 -1.84
N ILE A 32 -33.29 1.04 -1.31
CA ILE A 32 -33.14 1.77 -0.05
C ILE A 32 -34.30 1.39 0.85
N ASP A 33 -33.98 1.07 2.10
CA ASP A 33 -34.98 0.69 3.09
C ASP A 33 -35.82 1.91 3.50
N VAL A 34 -37.14 1.70 3.51
CA VAL A 34 -38.14 2.71 3.86
C VAL A 34 -38.89 2.20 5.08
N LYS A 35 -38.94 3.02 6.13
CA LYS A 35 -39.80 2.79 7.28
C LYS A 35 -41.23 3.19 6.92
N ILE A 36 -42.16 2.24 7.00
CA ILE A 36 -43.56 2.42 6.64
C ILE A 36 -44.42 2.11 7.85
N THR A 37 -45.32 3.03 8.19
CA THR A 37 -46.36 2.84 9.21
C THR A 37 -47.73 3.07 8.60
N VAL A 38 -48.72 2.28 9.04
CA VAL A 38 -50.12 2.44 8.66
C VAL A 38 -50.95 2.55 9.93
N ASP A 39 -51.71 3.63 10.08
CA ASP A 39 -52.51 3.92 11.28
C ASP A 39 -51.71 3.76 12.58
N ASP A 40 -50.49 4.31 12.59
CA ASP A 40 -49.51 4.24 13.69
C ASP A 40 -48.96 2.82 14.00
N GLU A 41 -49.25 1.82 13.15
CA GLU A 41 -48.68 0.48 13.27
C GLU A 41 -47.56 0.25 12.23
N ASP A 42 -46.41 -0.27 12.68
CA ASP A 42 -45.28 -0.58 11.79
C ASP A 42 -45.63 -1.67 10.75
N VAL A 43 -45.23 -1.41 9.50
CA VAL A 43 -45.23 -2.37 8.37
C VAL A 43 -43.81 -2.84 8.05
N SER A 44 -42.85 -1.92 8.11
CA SER A 44 -41.41 -2.21 8.01
C SER A 44 -40.68 -1.59 9.20
N ALA A 45 -39.67 -2.31 9.71
CA ALA A 45 -39.03 -1.97 10.98
C ALA A 45 -37.92 -0.91 10.85
N GLU A 46 -37.27 -0.80 9.69
CA GLU A 46 -36.01 -0.05 9.54
C GLU A 46 -35.98 0.76 8.24
N GLY A 47 -35.34 1.93 8.29
CA GLY A 47 -35.17 2.84 7.14
C GLY A 47 -35.01 4.29 7.56
N TYR A 48 -34.20 5.05 6.82
CA TYR A 48 -34.05 6.50 7.04
C TYR A 48 -35.10 7.32 6.30
N LEU A 49 -35.67 6.76 5.22
CA LEU A 49 -36.85 7.31 4.56
C LEU A 49 -38.10 6.83 5.30
N LYS A 50 -39.07 7.73 5.51
CA LYS A 50 -40.26 7.46 6.31
C LYS A 50 -41.54 7.77 5.53
N VAL A 51 -42.49 6.84 5.60
CA VAL A 51 -43.83 6.98 5.05
C VAL A 51 -44.85 6.60 6.11
N VAL A 52 -45.82 7.47 6.33
CA VAL A 52 -46.91 7.27 7.28
C VAL A 52 -48.23 7.35 6.50
N LEU A 53 -48.98 6.26 6.45
CA LEU A 53 -50.28 6.22 5.80
C LEU A 53 -51.39 6.15 6.84
N TYR A 54 -52.43 6.95 6.64
CA TYR A 54 -53.62 6.95 7.47
C TYR A 54 -54.83 6.56 6.64
N THR A 55 -55.51 5.51 7.09
CA THR A 55 -56.81 5.11 6.54
C THR A 55 -57.88 6.11 6.99
N PRO A 56 -59.06 6.10 6.34
CA PRO A 56 -60.17 6.96 6.77
C PRO A 56 -60.67 6.68 8.20
N PHE A 57 -60.27 5.54 8.78
CA PHE A 57 -60.64 5.11 10.13
C PHE A 57 -59.61 5.47 11.20
N SER A 58 -58.51 6.13 10.81
CA SER A 58 -57.44 6.55 11.73
C SER A 58 -57.93 7.54 12.78
N GLY A 59 -58.87 8.42 12.41
CA GLY A 59 -59.32 9.56 13.21
C GLY A 59 -58.40 10.78 13.09
N LYS A 60 -57.40 10.74 12.19
CA LYS A 60 -56.51 11.86 11.89
C LYS A 60 -57.18 12.86 10.97
N ASP A 61 -56.95 14.14 11.23
CA ASP A 61 -57.33 15.24 10.34
C ASP A 61 -56.12 15.85 9.63
N GLU A 62 -56.37 16.60 8.56
CA GLU A 62 -55.30 17.22 7.76
C GLU A 62 -54.46 18.23 8.55
N SER A 63 -55.07 18.99 9.47
CA SER A 63 -54.38 20.08 10.19
C SER A 63 -53.40 19.53 11.24
N GLU A 64 -53.77 18.42 11.89
CA GLU A 64 -52.88 17.68 12.78
C GLU A 64 -51.65 17.16 12.00
N LEU A 65 -51.88 16.57 10.83
CA LEU A 65 -50.80 16.02 10.00
C LEU A 65 -49.90 17.09 9.38
N GLU A 66 -50.42 18.26 9.04
CA GLU A 66 -49.62 19.41 8.62
C GLU A 66 -48.63 19.82 9.71
N SER A 67 -49.13 19.95 10.95
CA SER A 67 -48.31 20.32 12.10
C SER A 67 -47.23 19.27 12.39
N GLN A 68 -47.56 17.98 12.26
CA GLN A 68 -46.57 16.90 12.40
C GLN A 68 -45.54 16.93 11.27
N SER A 69 -45.97 17.17 10.05
CA SER A 69 -45.10 17.16 8.86
C SER A 69 -44.09 18.32 8.84
N ILE A 70 -44.38 19.44 9.49
CA ILE A 70 -43.39 20.52 9.71
C ILE A 70 -42.27 20.06 10.64
N ASN A 71 -42.58 19.26 11.66
CA ASN A 71 -41.61 18.77 12.64
C ASN A 71 -40.77 17.59 12.12
N ASP A 72 -41.29 16.80 11.17
CA ASP A 72 -40.55 15.75 10.47
C ASP A 72 -40.61 15.97 8.94
N PRO A 73 -39.83 16.93 8.41
CA PRO A 73 -39.95 17.41 7.02
C PRO A 73 -39.57 16.37 5.95
N ASN A 74 -38.85 15.31 6.35
CA ASN A 74 -38.44 14.20 5.49
C ASN A 74 -39.44 13.03 5.52
N THR A 75 -40.55 13.16 6.24
CA THR A 75 -41.60 12.14 6.31
C THR A 75 -42.74 12.47 5.38
N ILE A 76 -43.17 11.46 4.62
CA ILE A 76 -44.34 11.55 3.75
C ILE A 76 -45.55 11.07 4.54
N TYR A 77 -46.50 11.97 4.80
CA TYR A 77 -47.79 11.63 5.38
C TYR A 77 -48.82 11.49 4.27
N TRP A 78 -49.61 10.41 4.26
CA TRP A 78 -50.66 10.21 3.27
C TRP A 78 -51.96 9.85 3.96
N LEU A 79 -52.92 10.78 3.93
CA LEU A 79 -54.26 10.60 4.46
C LEU A 79 -55.22 10.20 3.34
N ALA A 80 -55.85 9.04 3.47
CA ALA A 80 -56.90 8.59 2.56
C ALA A 80 -58.22 9.33 2.81
N VAL A 81 -59.03 9.52 1.76
CA VAL A 81 -60.37 10.09 1.88
C VAL A 81 -61.40 9.03 2.29
N SER A 82 -62.42 9.41 3.07
CA SER A 82 -63.57 8.55 3.35
C SER A 82 -64.35 8.24 2.07
N ASP A 83 -64.74 6.99 1.89
CA ASP A 83 -65.51 6.52 0.74
C ASP A 83 -66.54 5.47 1.18
N SER A 84 -67.81 5.75 0.92
CA SER A 84 -68.93 4.89 1.37
C SER A 84 -68.96 3.54 0.67
N GLU A 85 -68.43 3.43 -0.56
CA GLU A 85 -68.37 2.16 -1.28
C GLU A 85 -67.31 1.25 -0.65
N PHE A 86 -66.13 1.79 -0.38
CA PHE A 86 -65.05 1.11 0.32
C PHE A 86 -65.50 0.61 1.70
N GLU A 87 -66.14 1.46 2.49
CA GLU A 87 -66.69 1.08 3.80
C GLU A 87 -67.68 -0.07 3.69
N ARG A 88 -68.64 0.02 2.76
CA ARG A 88 -69.66 -1.02 2.55
C ARG A 88 -69.04 -2.37 2.14
N ILE A 89 -68.09 -2.35 1.21
CA ILE A 89 -67.41 -3.59 0.76
C ILE A 89 -66.53 -4.16 1.88
N LEU A 90 -65.85 -3.32 2.66
CA LEU A 90 -65.05 -3.75 3.79
C LEU A 90 -65.92 -4.42 4.87
N GLU A 91 -67.04 -3.79 5.23
CA GLU A 91 -68.01 -4.36 6.17
C GLU A 91 -68.60 -5.67 5.66
N ARG A 92 -68.99 -5.73 4.38
CA ARG A 92 -69.47 -6.97 3.74
C ARG A 92 -68.42 -8.07 3.80
N THR A 93 -67.16 -7.74 3.54
CA THR A 93 -66.04 -8.69 3.58
C THR A 93 -65.80 -9.24 4.98
N ILE A 94 -65.88 -8.39 6.01
CA ILE A 94 -65.78 -8.82 7.41
C ILE A 94 -66.93 -9.78 7.75
N ALA A 95 -68.17 -9.43 7.39
CA ALA A 95 -69.33 -10.27 7.62
C ALA A 95 -69.25 -11.62 6.88
N LEU A 96 -68.80 -11.61 5.62
CA LEU A 96 -68.57 -12.83 4.83
C LEU A 96 -67.52 -13.72 5.48
N LYS A 97 -66.41 -13.16 5.97
CA LYS A 97 -65.36 -13.91 6.64
C LYS A 97 -65.87 -14.59 7.91
N ASP A 98 -66.64 -13.88 8.73
CA ASP A 98 -67.27 -14.44 9.93
C ASP A 98 -68.24 -15.59 9.56
N THR A 99 -69.09 -15.35 8.56
CA THR A 99 -70.12 -16.30 8.09
C THR A 99 -69.49 -17.57 7.50
N VAL A 100 -68.49 -17.42 6.63
CA VAL A 100 -67.76 -18.54 6.02
C VAL A 100 -67.06 -19.38 7.10
N ASN A 101 -66.45 -18.74 8.10
CA ASN A 101 -65.78 -19.46 9.18
C ASN A 101 -66.78 -20.23 10.07
N GLN A 102 -67.96 -19.66 10.35
CA GLN A 102 -69.02 -20.34 11.09
C GLN A 102 -69.57 -21.54 10.32
N ILE A 103 -69.98 -21.35 9.06
CA ILE A 103 -70.62 -22.41 8.25
C ILE A 103 -69.65 -23.55 7.94
N LYS A 104 -68.36 -23.27 7.72
CA LYS A 104 -67.32 -24.30 7.52
C LYS A 104 -67.29 -25.35 8.64
N THR A 105 -67.65 -24.99 9.86
CA THR A 105 -67.64 -25.90 11.01
C THR A 105 -68.88 -26.80 11.14
N SER A 106 -69.95 -26.51 10.40
CA SER A 106 -71.27 -27.17 10.52
C SER A 106 -71.83 -27.73 9.20
N THR A 107 -71.04 -27.75 8.13
CA THR A 107 -71.53 -28.10 6.78
C THR A 107 -71.70 -29.62 6.60
N THR A 108 -72.92 -30.09 6.30
CA THR A 108 -73.20 -31.53 6.14
C THR A 108 -73.95 -31.89 4.84
N THR A 109 -74.73 -30.98 4.25
CA THR A 109 -75.54 -31.24 3.04
C THR A 109 -74.99 -30.60 1.76
N GLU A 110 -75.39 -31.12 0.60
CA GLU A 110 -74.91 -30.69 -0.73
C GLU A 110 -75.33 -29.24 -1.09
N THR A 111 -76.54 -28.83 -0.70
CA THR A 111 -77.02 -27.44 -0.82
C THR A 111 -76.24 -26.46 0.07
N GLN A 112 -75.86 -26.86 1.28
CA GLN A 112 -75.02 -26.04 2.16
C GLN A 112 -73.61 -25.86 1.58
N LYS A 113 -73.05 -26.91 0.95
CA LYS A 113 -71.76 -26.84 0.25
C LYS A 113 -71.81 -25.88 -0.94
N ALA A 114 -72.87 -25.91 -1.75
CA ALA A 114 -73.04 -24.99 -2.88
C ALA A 114 -73.16 -23.53 -2.42
N TYR A 115 -73.94 -23.26 -1.37
CA TYR A 115 -74.07 -21.92 -0.79
C TYR A 115 -72.75 -21.40 -0.18
N LEU A 116 -72.02 -22.26 0.55
CA LEU A 116 -70.70 -21.91 1.08
C LEU A 116 -69.72 -21.53 -0.03
N LYS A 117 -69.75 -22.26 -1.16
CA LYS A 117 -68.90 -21.96 -2.33
C LYS A 117 -69.17 -20.57 -2.89
N LEU A 118 -70.44 -20.17 -3.02
CA LEU A 118 -70.80 -18.81 -3.48
C LEU A 118 -70.28 -17.72 -2.54
N LEU A 119 -70.42 -17.91 -1.23
CA LEU A 119 -69.90 -16.96 -0.24
C LEU A 119 -68.36 -16.89 -0.26
N GLN A 120 -67.68 -18.01 -0.53
CA GLN A 120 -66.23 -18.02 -0.71
C GLN A 120 -65.80 -17.30 -1.99
N GLU A 121 -66.51 -17.48 -3.09
CA GLU A 121 -66.27 -16.78 -4.35
C GLU A 121 -66.47 -15.26 -4.20
N GLU A 122 -67.52 -14.82 -3.50
CA GLU A 122 -67.75 -13.40 -3.17
C GLU A 122 -66.64 -12.85 -2.25
N LEU A 123 -66.27 -13.59 -1.20
CA LEU A 123 -65.19 -13.20 -0.29
C LEU A 123 -63.86 -13.06 -1.02
N GLU A 124 -63.52 -14.02 -1.89
CA GLU A 124 -62.31 -13.97 -2.70
C GLU A 124 -62.32 -12.80 -3.68
N THR A 125 -63.46 -12.53 -4.31
CA THR A 125 -63.64 -11.39 -5.23
C THR A 125 -63.41 -10.07 -4.50
N ASN A 126 -64.01 -9.91 -3.31
CA ASN A 126 -63.82 -8.71 -2.51
C ASN A 126 -62.36 -8.54 -2.09
N GLN A 127 -61.70 -9.60 -1.65
CA GLN A 127 -60.31 -9.55 -1.17
C GLN A 127 -59.28 -9.32 -2.28
N LYS A 128 -59.47 -9.96 -3.45
CA LYS A 128 -58.49 -9.95 -4.55
C LYS A 128 -58.72 -8.81 -5.53
N ASN A 129 -59.95 -8.33 -5.69
CA ASN A 129 -60.31 -7.36 -6.73
C ASN A 129 -60.87 -6.05 -6.15
N GLU A 130 -62.01 -6.10 -5.45
CA GLU A 130 -62.72 -4.86 -5.06
C GLU A 130 -61.99 -4.05 -3.99
N LEU A 131 -61.58 -4.68 -2.88
CA LEU A 131 -60.89 -3.96 -1.80
C LEU A 131 -59.57 -3.37 -2.26
N PRO A 132 -58.67 -4.07 -2.98
CA PRO A 132 -57.47 -3.44 -3.53
C PRO A 132 -57.79 -2.26 -4.47
N ARG A 133 -58.76 -2.42 -5.39
CA ARG A 133 -59.16 -1.34 -6.31
C ARG A 133 -59.66 -0.10 -5.57
N LEU A 134 -60.55 -0.28 -4.60
CA LEU A 134 -61.12 0.81 -3.80
C LEU A 134 -60.06 1.41 -2.86
N LEU A 135 -59.14 0.61 -2.35
CA LEU A 135 -58.01 1.09 -1.56
C LEU A 135 -57.12 2.06 -2.36
N GLN A 136 -56.80 1.72 -3.61
CA GLN A 136 -56.10 2.65 -4.49
C GLN A 136 -56.89 3.95 -4.69
N ALA A 137 -58.21 3.86 -4.83
CA ALA A 137 -59.07 5.02 -5.05
C ALA A 137 -59.11 5.98 -3.85
N ILE A 138 -59.26 5.46 -2.62
CA ILE A 138 -59.32 6.32 -1.43
C ILE A 138 -57.99 7.04 -1.15
N PHE A 139 -56.85 6.40 -1.43
CA PHE A 139 -55.55 7.04 -1.30
C PHE A 139 -55.30 8.03 -2.44
N ARG A 140 -55.67 7.68 -3.68
CA ARG A 140 -55.57 8.59 -4.83
C ARG A 140 -56.38 9.88 -4.64
N ASN A 141 -57.57 9.76 -4.07
CA ASN A 141 -58.45 10.90 -3.80
C ASN A 141 -58.17 11.58 -2.44
N GLY A 142 -57.24 11.05 -1.67
CA GLY A 142 -56.77 11.64 -0.42
C GLY A 142 -55.77 12.78 -0.62
N VAL A 143 -55.03 13.09 0.44
CA VAL A 143 -54.02 14.16 0.46
C VAL A 143 -52.68 13.64 0.95
N ILE A 144 -51.61 14.02 0.26
CA ILE A 144 -50.23 13.83 0.74
C ILE A 144 -49.76 15.13 1.38
N ILE A 145 -49.16 15.02 2.55
CA ILE A 145 -48.64 16.14 3.32
C ILE A 145 -47.13 15.92 3.53
N LYS A 146 -46.32 16.88 3.09
CA LYS A 146 -44.85 16.89 3.28
C LYS A 146 -44.40 18.31 3.62
N ASN A 147 -43.65 18.47 4.71
CA ASN A 147 -43.08 19.74 5.15
C ASN A 147 -44.11 20.88 5.19
N GLY A 148 -45.31 20.59 5.73
CA GLY A 148 -46.44 21.54 5.78
C GLY A 148 -47.13 21.83 4.44
N GLY A 149 -46.65 21.28 3.33
CA GLY A 149 -47.27 21.42 2.01
C GLY A 149 -48.26 20.30 1.70
N ARG A 150 -49.39 20.65 1.06
CA ARG A 150 -50.41 19.69 0.57
C ARG A 150 -50.19 19.34 -0.90
N ILE A 151 -50.23 18.06 -1.22
CA ILE A 151 -49.97 17.52 -2.55
C ILE A 151 -51.09 16.56 -2.97
N LYS A 152 -51.64 16.86 -4.15
CA LYS A 152 -52.42 15.99 -5.05
C LYS A 152 -51.77 14.63 -5.35
N PRO A 153 -52.25 13.43 -4.95
CA PRO A 153 -51.75 12.19 -5.54
C PRO A 153 -52.04 12.15 -7.05
N LEU A 154 -51.01 12.10 -7.89
CA LEU A 154 -51.15 12.18 -9.35
C LEU A 154 -51.26 10.82 -10.04
N ASN A 155 -50.71 9.75 -9.44
CA ASN A 155 -50.63 8.44 -10.10
C ASN A 155 -51.81 7.53 -9.75
N ASN A 156 -51.97 6.49 -10.56
CA ASN A 156 -53.03 5.51 -10.41
C ASN A 156 -52.79 4.46 -9.32
N THR A 157 -51.58 4.37 -8.77
CA THR A 157 -51.26 3.42 -7.70
C THR A 157 -50.49 4.06 -6.55
N ILE A 158 -50.68 3.51 -5.35
CA ILE A 158 -49.96 3.83 -4.11
C ILE A 158 -48.45 3.66 -4.33
N GLU A 159 -48.03 2.52 -4.86
CA GLU A 159 -46.62 2.23 -5.15
C GLU A 159 -45.97 3.32 -6.02
N LYS A 160 -46.56 3.66 -7.17
CA LYS A 160 -45.97 4.66 -8.08
C LYS A 160 -45.91 6.05 -7.45
N THR A 161 -46.94 6.41 -6.68
CA THR A 161 -46.97 7.69 -5.97
C THR A 161 -45.87 7.76 -4.92
N LEU A 162 -45.72 6.71 -4.09
CA LEU A 162 -44.64 6.62 -3.12
C LEU A 162 -43.26 6.66 -3.79
N GLN A 163 -43.06 5.95 -4.90
CA GLN A 163 -41.79 5.98 -5.65
C GLN A 163 -41.39 7.39 -6.08
N ILE A 164 -42.33 8.23 -6.51
CA ILE A 164 -42.05 9.61 -6.91
C ILE A 164 -41.75 10.46 -5.67
N MET A 165 -42.62 10.43 -4.67
CA MET A 165 -42.46 11.25 -3.46
C MET A 165 -41.16 10.92 -2.71
N LEU A 166 -40.83 9.63 -2.60
CA LEU A 166 -39.59 9.18 -1.95
C LEU A 166 -38.33 9.55 -2.75
N LYS A 167 -38.40 9.67 -4.08
CA LYS A 167 -37.24 10.13 -4.87
C LYS A 167 -36.84 11.56 -4.51
N ASP A 168 -37.80 12.43 -4.26
CA ASP A 168 -37.53 13.82 -3.89
C ASP A 168 -36.92 13.89 -2.49
N VAL A 169 -37.49 13.15 -1.51
CA VAL A 169 -36.92 13.04 -0.16
C VAL A 169 -35.52 12.42 -0.19
N ALA A 170 -35.33 11.35 -0.95
CA ALA A 170 -34.03 10.69 -1.06
C ALA A 170 -32.97 11.61 -1.68
N LYS A 171 -33.34 12.50 -2.60
CA LYS A 171 -32.43 13.51 -3.17
C LYS A 171 -31.94 14.52 -2.14
N GLU A 172 -32.82 14.94 -1.24
CA GLU A 172 -32.47 15.86 -0.14
C GLU A 172 -31.62 15.14 0.93
N LEU A 173 -32.00 13.91 1.27
CA LEU A 173 -31.38 13.15 2.35
C LEU A 173 -30.03 12.54 1.98
N TYR A 174 -29.89 12.03 0.74
CA TYR A 174 -28.69 11.35 0.25
C TYR A 174 -27.92 12.20 -0.77
N TYR A 175 -27.57 13.43 -0.40
CA TYR A 175 -26.89 14.36 -1.31
C TYR A 175 -25.46 13.94 -1.71
N GLU A 176 -24.85 12.98 -1.01
CA GLU A 176 -23.57 12.36 -1.35
C GLU A 176 -23.70 11.05 -2.16
N PHE A 177 -24.92 10.73 -2.64
CA PHE A 177 -25.20 9.48 -3.36
C PHE A 177 -24.34 9.30 -4.62
N ILE A 178 -23.91 8.07 -4.85
CA ILE A 178 -23.10 7.70 -6.01
C ILE A 178 -23.91 6.77 -6.91
N ASP A 179 -24.22 7.29 -8.09
CA ASP A 179 -25.10 6.60 -9.05
C ASP A 179 -24.31 5.69 -10.01
N VAL A 180 -23.60 4.72 -9.45
CA VAL A 180 -22.78 3.75 -10.20
C VAL A 180 -23.16 2.33 -9.80
N ARG A 181 -23.43 1.48 -10.79
CA ARG A 181 -23.76 0.06 -10.58
C ARG A 181 -22.53 -0.80 -10.79
N LEU A 182 -22.17 -1.58 -9.78
CA LEU A 182 -21.02 -2.50 -9.79
C LEU A 182 -21.46 -3.97 -9.75
N LYS A 183 -20.66 -4.85 -10.35
CA LYS A 183 -20.73 -6.29 -10.05
C LYS A 183 -19.85 -6.61 -8.85
N ASP A 184 -20.14 -7.72 -8.20
CA ASP A 184 -19.40 -8.17 -7.04
C ASP A 184 -17.92 -8.46 -7.37
N GLU A 185 -17.64 -9.14 -8.48
CA GLU A 185 -16.24 -9.41 -8.88
C GLU A 185 -15.48 -8.15 -9.26
N ASP A 186 -16.18 -7.13 -9.77
CA ASP A 186 -15.55 -5.88 -10.19
C ASP A 186 -14.92 -5.13 -9.02
N CYS A 187 -15.39 -5.34 -7.78
CA CYS A 187 -14.84 -4.70 -6.58
C CYS A 187 -13.39 -5.13 -6.28
N ALA A 188 -13.00 -6.33 -6.68
CA ALA A 188 -11.68 -6.91 -6.40
C ALA A 188 -10.69 -6.78 -7.58
N LYS A 189 -11.14 -6.41 -8.78
CA LYS A 189 -10.30 -6.34 -9.99
C LYS A 189 -9.13 -5.36 -9.87
N ILE A 190 -9.26 -4.31 -9.06
CA ILE A 190 -8.18 -3.36 -8.80
C ILE A 190 -6.95 -3.99 -8.16
N LEU A 191 -7.13 -5.08 -7.40
CA LEU A 191 -6.04 -5.78 -6.70
C LEU A 191 -5.00 -6.34 -7.68
N THR A 192 -5.45 -6.79 -8.85
CA THR A 192 -4.62 -7.36 -9.91
C THR A 192 -4.35 -6.37 -11.05
N TRP A 193 -4.88 -5.15 -10.97
CA TRP A 193 -4.75 -4.16 -12.03
C TRP A 193 -3.31 -3.64 -12.12
N GLN A 194 -2.86 -3.43 -13.36
CA GLN A 194 -1.58 -2.80 -13.67
C GLN A 194 -1.79 -1.66 -14.68
N PRO A 195 -0.91 -0.63 -14.68
CA PRO A 195 -0.92 0.42 -15.70
C PRO A 195 -1.03 -0.15 -17.12
N GLY A 196 -1.95 0.41 -17.93
CA GLY A 196 -2.21 -0.04 -19.31
C GLY A 196 -3.11 -1.28 -19.44
N THR A 197 -3.52 -1.93 -18.35
CA THR A 197 -4.48 -3.04 -18.40
C THR A 197 -5.93 -2.56 -18.39
N LYS A 198 -6.81 -3.31 -19.08
CA LYS A 198 -8.24 -3.01 -19.12
C LYS A 198 -8.88 -3.23 -17.74
N ILE A 199 -9.75 -2.32 -17.34
CA ILE A 199 -10.53 -2.35 -16.10
C ILE A 199 -11.96 -1.86 -16.38
N PRO A 200 -12.98 -2.28 -15.61
CA PRO A 200 -14.35 -1.82 -15.82
C PRO A 200 -14.49 -0.29 -15.86
N ASN A 201 -15.43 0.21 -16.67
CA ASN A 201 -15.58 1.65 -16.91
C ASN A 201 -16.00 2.43 -15.65
N GLU A 202 -16.59 1.73 -14.68
CA GLU A 202 -17.01 2.26 -13.38
C GLU A 202 -15.84 2.87 -12.61
N TYR A 203 -14.61 2.34 -12.76
CA TYR A 203 -13.41 2.91 -12.13
C TYR A 203 -13.09 4.32 -12.65
N TYR A 204 -13.26 4.56 -13.95
CA TYR A 204 -13.08 5.88 -14.55
C TYR A 204 -14.23 6.82 -14.18
N LYS A 205 -15.48 6.34 -14.15
CA LYS A 205 -16.64 7.14 -13.71
C LYS A 205 -16.51 7.64 -12.27
N LEU A 206 -15.83 6.87 -11.42
CA LEU A 206 -15.55 7.21 -10.03
C LEU A 206 -14.25 8.00 -9.85
N ASP A 207 -13.55 8.34 -10.93
CA ASP A 207 -12.25 9.03 -10.94
C ASP A 207 -11.16 8.28 -10.13
N ILE A 208 -11.29 6.96 -10.00
CA ILE A 208 -10.34 6.13 -9.25
C ILE A 208 -9.09 5.83 -10.08
N ILE A 209 -9.24 5.73 -11.40
CA ILE A 209 -8.13 5.58 -12.33
C ILE A 209 -8.14 6.77 -13.28
N SER A 210 -6.99 7.44 -13.37
CA SER A 210 -6.73 8.49 -14.36
C SER A 210 -5.29 8.37 -14.86
N GLU A 211 -5.08 8.55 -16.16
CA GLU A 211 -3.74 8.52 -16.79
C GLU A 211 -2.91 7.27 -16.43
N ASN A 212 -3.55 6.09 -16.39
CA ASN A 212 -2.92 4.84 -15.95
C ASN A 212 -2.34 4.88 -14.52
N THR A 213 -2.93 5.68 -13.63
CA THR A 213 -2.56 5.72 -12.21
C THR A 213 -3.79 5.61 -11.30
N ILE A 214 -3.58 5.06 -10.10
CA ILE A 214 -4.60 5.04 -9.05
C ILE A 214 -4.62 6.38 -8.34
N LYS A 215 -5.79 7.02 -8.32
CA LYS A 215 -6.04 8.31 -7.70
C LYS A 215 -6.77 8.13 -6.38
N VAL A 216 -5.99 7.97 -5.30
CA VAL A 216 -6.54 7.82 -3.93
C VAL A 216 -7.23 9.10 -3.45
N SER A 217 -6.84 10.26 -3.97
CA SER A 217 -7.45 11.56 -3.64
C SER A 217 -8.83 11.76 -4.26
N SER A 218 -9.31 10.83 -5.10
CA SER A 218 -10.68 10.88 -5.62
C SER A 218 -11.71 10.77 -4.49
N LYS A 219 -12.92 11.26 -4.74
CA LYS A 219 -13.98 11.38 -3.72
C LYS A 219 -14.22 10.07 -2.97
N VAL A 220 -14.28 8.95 -3.68
CA VAL A 220 -14.67 7.66 -3.10
C VAL A 220 -13.61 7.10 -2.15
N PRO A 221 -12.35 6.84 -2.57
CA PRO A 221 -11.33 6.31 -1.66
C PRO A 221 -10.97 7.29 -0.55
N SER A 222 -10.87 8.59 -0.84
CA SER A 222 -10.50 9.59 0.18
C SER A 222 -11.52 9.71 1.31
N THR A 223 -12.83 9.63 1.00
CA THR A 223 -13.88 9.67 2.02
C THR A 223 -13.85 8.42 2.90
N VAL A 224 -13.65 7.25 2.30
CA VAL A 224 -13.51 6.00 3.06
C VAL A 224 -12.26 5.99 3.93
N LEU A 225 -11.13 6.52 3.42
CA LEU A 225 -9.90 6.64 4.20
C LEU A 225 -10.10 7.51 5.43
N LYS A 226 -10.72 8.69 5.27
CA LYS A 226 -11.06 9.59 6.38
C LYS A 226 -11.94 8.92 7.43
N GLU A 227 -12.88 8.08 7.01
CA GLU A 227 -13.73 7.34 7.95
C GLU A 227 -12.95 6.26 8.71
N ILE A 228 -12.03 5.54 8.06
CA ILE A 228 -11.14 4.58 8.72
C ILE A 228 -10.23 5.30 9.73
N GLU A 229 -9.64 6.44 9.35
CA GLU A 229 -8.82 7.29 10.22
C GLU A 229 -9.62 7.78 11.43
N ARG A 230 -10.82 8.32 11.20
CA ARG A 230 -11.73 8.76 12.27
C ARG A 230 -11.98 7.60 13.23
N ARG A 231 -12.36 6.43 12.73
CA ARG A 231 -12.62 5.25 13.57
C ARG A 231 -11.39 4.82 14.37
N ARG A 232 -10.20 4.82 13.76
CA ARG A 232 -8.93 4.54 14.46
C ARG A 232 -8.71 5.51 15.61
N ASN A 233 -8.87 6.81 15.36
CA ASN A 233 -8.63 7.87 16.35
C ASN A 233 -9.60 7.81 17.54
N TYR A 234 -10.84 7.38 17.31
CA TYR A 234 -11.85 7.21 18.36
C TYR A 234 -11.95 5.79 18.93
N GLY A 235 -11.05 4.87 18.57
CA GLY A 235 -11.08 3.49 19.05
C GLY A 235 -12.32 2.70 18.62
N LEU A 236 -12.96 3.10 17.53
CA LEU A 236 -14.16 2.45 17.00
C LEU A 236 -13.78 1.21 16.17
N SER A 237 -14.75 0.29 16.02
CA SER A 237 -14.60 -0.88 15.16
C SER A 237 -14.39 -0.46 13.70
N ARG A 238 -13.43 -1.11 13.02
CA ARG A 238 -13.02 -0.85 11.62
C ARG A 238 -13.31 -2.06 10.72
N THR A 239 -14.31 -2.87 11.07
CA THR A 239 -14.71 -4.00 10.25
C THR A 239 -15.40 -3.52 8.97
N GLY A 240 -15.35 -4.34 7.91
CA GLY A 240 -16.09 -4.05 6.68
C GLY A 240 -17.59 -3.87 6.90
N LYS A 241 -18.16 -4.59 7.88
CA LYS A 241 -19.58 -4.47 8.25
C LYS A 241 -19.89 -3.07 8.76
N ASP A 242 -19.04 -2.54 9.62
CA ASP A 242 -19.27 -1.24 10.23
C ASP A 242 -19.01 -0.08 9.25
N LEU A 243 -18.07 -0.25 8.32
CA LEU A 243 -17.86 0.69 7.22
C LEU A 243 -19.07 0.74 6.28
N ILE A 244 -19.56 -0.42 5.83
CA ILE A 244 -20.77 -0.49 5.00
C ILE A 244 -21.95 0.17 5.72
N LYS A 245 -22.18 -0.20 6.98
CA LYS A 245 -23.28 0.36 7.78
C LYS A 245 -23.21 1.88 7.89
N GLU A 246 -22.02 2.48 7.89
CA GLU A 246 -21.87 3.93 7.93
C GLU A 246 -22.19 4.59 6.59
N PHE A 247 -21.65 4.06 5.50
CA PHE A 247 -21.86 4.60 4.15
C PHE A 247 -23.25 4.28 3.57
N GLU A 248 -24.03 3.39 4.16
CA GLU A 248 -25.45 3.19 3.82
C GLU A 248 -26.36 4.28 4.42
N LYS A 249 -25.91 5.02 5.44
CA LYS A 249 -26.69 6.09 6.07
C LYS A 249 -26.67 7.37 5.23
N PRO A 250 -27.63 8.28 5.45
CA PRO A 250 -27.50 9.67 5.04
C PRO A 250 -26.20 10.27 5.59
N PRO A 251 -25.46 11.08 4.81
CA PRO A 251 -25.84 11.61 3.49
C PRO A 251 -25.46 10.73 2.30
N PHE A 252 -24.87 9.55 2.52
CA PHE A 252 -24.23 8.74 1.49
C PHE A 252 -25.21 7.83 0.74
N GLY A 253 -25.84 6.89 1.45
CA GLY A 253 -26.73 5.89 0.81
C GLY A 253 -26.01 5.01 -0.22
N TRP A 254 -24.71 4.79 -0.06
CA TRP A 254 -23.89 4.09 -1.05
C TRP A 254 -24.26 2.61 -1.14
N ASP A 255 -24.04 2.03 -2.33
CA ASP A 255 -24.04 0.58 -2.49
C ASP A 255 -22.82 -0.01 -1.75
N PRO A 256 -22.98 -1.10 -0.96
CA PRO A 256 -21.86 -1.78 -0.29
C PRO A 256 -20.68 -2.12 -1.21
N LYS A 257 -20.94 -2.32 -2.51
CA LYS A 257 -19.89 -2.55 -3.52
C LYS A 257 -18.98 -1.35 -3.71
N ILE A 258 -19.51 -0.13 -3.63
CA ILE A 258 -18.71 1.10 -3.75
C ILE A 258 -17.73 1.19 -2.59
N VAL A 259 -18.19 0.88 -1.36
CA VAL A 259 -17.33 0.84 -0.17
C VAL A 259 -16.24 -0.22 -0.33
N ARG A 260 -16.59 -1.43 -0.77
CA ARG A 260 -15.61 -2.51 -1.01
C ARG A 260 -14.57 -2.13 -2.04
N LEU A 261 -14.99 -1.55 -3.15
CA LEU A 261 -14.11 -1.08 -4.22
C LEU A 261 -13.19 0.05 -3.73
N ALA A 262 -13.71 0.98 -2.91
CA ALA A 262 -12.93 2.03 -2.28
C ALA A 262 -11.82 1.46 -1.38
N VAL A 263 -12.17 0.52 -0.49
CA VAL A 263 -11.21 -0.13 0.40
C VAL A 263 -10.20 -0.95 -0.39
N ALA A 264 -10.62 -1.70 -1.42
CA ALA A 264 -9.71 -2.42 -2.31
C ALA A 264 -8.71 -1.48 -3.01
N THR A 265 -9.17 -0.29 -3.41
CA THR A 265 -8.34 0.75 -4.02
C THR A 265 -7.32 1.30 -3.04
N LEU A 266 -7.73 1.62 -1.81
CA LEU A 266 -6.83 2.09 -0.75
C LEU A 266 -5.76 1.05 -0.42
N PHE A 267 -6.16 -0.22 -0.37
CA PHE A 267 -5.25 -1.33 -0.12
C PHE A 267 -4.25 -1.50 -1.26
N LYS A 268 -4.71 -1.51 -2.52
CA LYS A 268 -3.86 -1.56 -3.71
C LYS A 268 -2.85 -0.40 -3.76
N ALA A 269 -3.23 0.76 -3.23
CA ALA A 269 -2.37 1.93 -3.17
C ALA A 269 -1.42 1.95 -1.95
N GLY A 270 -1.41 0.91 -1.11
CA GLY A 270 -0.54 0.81 0.07
C GLY A 270 -0.90 1.77 1.20
N LYS A 271 -2.15 2.26 1.26
CA LYS A 271 -2.62 3.23 2.27
C LYS A 271 -3.23 2.58 3.51
N ILE A 272 -3.66 1.33 3.41
CA ILE A 272 -4.26 0.57 4.50
C ILE A 272 -3.73 -0.86 4.53
N SER A 273 -3.84 -1.52 5.68
CA SER A 273 -3.67 -2.98 5.82
C SER A 273 -5.03 -3.67 5.92
N VAL A 274 -5.03 -4.98 5.65
CA VAL A 274 -6.21 -5.85 5.78
C VAL A 274 -5.88 -6.96 6.77
N LEU A 275 -6.63 -7.04 7.86
CA LEU A 275 -6.62 -8.19 8.77
C LEU A 275 -7.81 -9.10 8.42
N TRP A 276 -7.52 -10.31 7.96
CA TRP A 276 -8.54 -11.30 7.61
C TRP A 276 -8.06 -12.72 7.92
N SER A 277 -8.92 -13.52 8.54
CA SER A 277 -8.58 -14.89 8.98
C SER A 277 -7.32 -14.96 9.87
N ASN A 278 -7.21 -14.03 10.83
CA ASN A 278 -6.06 -13.88 11.75
C ASN A 278 -4.70 -13.66 11.06
N LYS A 279 -4.70 -13.23 9.79
CA LYS A 279 -3.50 -12.88 9.04
C LYS A 279 -3.61 -11.44 8.56
N GLU A 280 -2.55 -10.67 8.78
CA GLU A 280 -2.43 -9.31 8.26
C GLU A 280 -1.82 -9.34 6.86
N TYR A 281 -2.37 -8.51 5.98
CA TYR A 281 -1.95 -8.34 4.61
C TYR A 281 -1.63 -6.88 4.37
N LEU A 282 -0.49 -6.65 3.70
CA LEU A 282 0.04 -5.32 3.38
C LEU A 282 0.12 -5.10 1.86
N THR A 283 -0.03 -6.17 1.09
CA THR A 283 -0.07 -6.16 -0.37
C THR A 283 -1.12 -7.14 -0.90
N PRO A 284 -1.64 -6.92 -2.11
CA PRO A 284 -2.56 -7.84 -2.77
C PRO A 284 -2.04 -9.28 -2.84
N SER A 285 -2.91 -10.21 -2.44
CA SER A 285 -2.71 -11.64 -2.57
C SER A 285 -3.97 -12.27 -3.22
N PRO A 286 -3.83 -13.42 -3.92
CA PRO A 286 -4.97 -14.07 -4.58
C PRO A 286 -6.14 -14.39 -3.63
N GLU A 287 -5.84 -14.73 -2.38
CA GLU A 287 -6.86 -15.06 -1.36
C GLU A 287 -7.74 -13.86 -0.96
N LEU A 288 -7.20 -12.64 -1.03
CA LEU A 288 -7.96 -11.42 -0.75
C LEU A 288 -8.99 -11.08 -1.82
N PHE A 289 -8.88 -11.64 -3.03
CA PHE A 289 -9.89 -11.43 -4.07
C PHE A 289 -11.30 -11.81 -3.57
N ARG A 290 -11.39 -12.89 -2.77
CA ARG A 290 -12.64 -13.34 -2.16
C ARG A 290 -13.19 -12.32 -1.14
N VAL A 291 -12.31 -11.69 -0.37
CA VAL A 291 -12.69 -10.68 0.63
C VAL A 291 -13.42 -9.51 -0.04
N PHE A 292 -12.84 -8.96 -1.11
CA PHE A 292 -13.43 -7.81 -1.78
C PHE A 292 -14.58 -8.17 -2.71
N SER A 293 -14.64 -9.41 -3.22
CA SER A 293 -15.75 -9.87 -4.07
C SER A 293 -16.98 -10.33 -3.29
N LYS A 294 -16.84 -10.81 -2.04
CA LYS A 294 -17.98 -11.31 -1.23
C LYS A 294 -18.22 -10.45 -0.01
N VAL A 295 -19.40 -9.85 0.09
CA VAL A 295 -19.78 -9.00 1.23
C VAL A 295 -19.68 -9.71 2.59
N SER A 296 -19.97 -11.02 2.65
CA SER A 296 -19.89 -11.80 3.88
C SER A 296 -18.45 -11.98 4.39
N GLU A 297 -17.46 -12.01 3.50
CA GLU A 297 -16.05 -12.08 3.86
C GLU A 297 -15.50 -10.70 4.18
N PHE A 298 -15.86 -9.69 3.38
CA PHE A 298 -15.54 -8.29 3.65
C PHE A 298 -15.99 -7.86 5.04
N ASN A 299 -17.20 -8.26 5.43
CA ASN A 299 -17.78 -7.93 6.74
C ASN A 299 -16.94 -8.44 7.93
N LYS A 300 -16.15 -9.50 7.74
CA LYS A 300 -15.28 -10.09 8.76
C LYS A 300 -13.86 -9.50 8.74
N ALA A 301 -13.46 -8.88 7.64
CA ALA A 301 -12.17 -8.23 7.52
C ALA A 301 -12.14 -6.92 8.31
N THR A 302 -10.98 -6.61 8.87
CA THR A 302 -10.71 -5.34 9.57
C THR A 302 -9.64 -4.58 8.81
N PHE A 303 -9.79 -3.26 8.75
CA PHE A 303 -8.90 -2.39 7.98
C PHE A 303 -8.23 -1.37 8.90
N ASP A 304 -6.93 -1.14 8.71
CA ASP A 304 -6.19 -0.13 9.46
C ASP A 304 -5.33 0.74 8.55
N VAL A 305 -5.06 1.97 8.97
CA VAL A 305 -4.30 2.94 8.18
C VAL A 305 -2.82 2.66 8.32
N LEU A 306 -2.14 2.56 7.18
CA LEU A 306 -0.69 2.44 7.15
C LEU A 306 -0.03 3.81 7.26
N PRO A 307 1.19 3.89 7.83
CA PRO A 307 1.97 5.11 7.80
C PRO A 307 2.14 5.60 6.36
N GLU A 308 2.07 6.92 6.17
CA GLU A 308 2.17 7.48 4.83
C GLU A 308 3.56 7.24 4.23
N VAL A 309 3.57 6.90 2.94
CA VAL A 309 4.78 6.75 2.13
C VAL A 309 4.48 7.17 0.69
N ASP A 310 5.42 7.89 0.08
CA ASP A 310 5.36 8.25 -1.34
C ASP A 310 6.19 7.25 -2.15
N TRP A 311 5.54 6.18 -2.59
CA TRP A 311 6.19 5.18 -3.43
C TRP A 311 6.65 5.74 -4.77
N ARG A 312 6.09 6.85 -5.28
CA ARG A 312 6.57 7.46 -6.52
C ARG A 312 7.92 8.12 -6.31
N ALA A 313 8.08 8.85 -5.20
CA ALA A 313 9.37 9.37 -4.79
C ALA A 313 10.41 8.25 -4.63
N ALA A 314 10.01 7.10 -4.07
CA ALA A 314 10.89 5.94 -3.96
C ALA A 314 11.25 5.37 -5.34
N SER A 315 10.30 5.28 -6.26
CA SER A 315 10.53 4.83 -7.64
C SER A 315 11.53 5.72 -8.38
N GLU A 316 11.39 7.05 -8.26
CA GLU A 316 12.37 8.00 -8.81
C GLU A 316 13.75 7.87 -8.15
N LEU A 317 13.77 7.63 -6.83
CA LEU A 317 15.00 7.50 -6.07
C LEU A 317 15.82 6.27 -6.50
N ILE A 318 15.15 5.17 -6.87
CA ILE A 318 15.80 4.00 -7.47
C ILE A 318 16.62 4.41 -8.71
N SER A 319 15.99 5.16 -9.62
CA SER A 319 16.65 5.62 -10.85
C SER A 319 17.79 6.59 -10.55
N LYS A 320 17.63 7.50 -9.58
CA LYS A 320 18.67 8.47 -9.20
C LYS A 320 19.91 7.79 -8.58
N ILE A 321 19.73 6.88 -7.62
CA ILE A 321 20.85 6.23 -6.92
C ILE A 321 21.47 5.13 -7.80
N PHE A 322 20.64 4.22 -8.29
CA PHE A 322 21.10 2.96 -8.86
C PHE A 322 21.09 2.94 -10.40
N GLY A 323 20.46 3.91 -11.05
CA GLY A 323 20.35 3.94 -12.52
C GLY A 323 19.44 2.84 -13.08
N GLU A 324 18.58 2.25 -12.24
CA GLU A 324 17.62 1.21 -12.64
C GLU A 324 16.20 1.81 -12.73
N ILE A 325 15.33 1.19 -13.52
CA ILE A 325 13.92 1.61 -13.63
C ILE A 325 13.21 1.21 -12.32
N GLY A 326 12.48 2.16 -11.73
CA GLY A 326 11.64 1.93 -10.55
C GLY A 326 10.31 1.24 -10.88
N GLY A 327 9.50 0.99 -9.85
CA GLY A 327 8.18 0.39 -10.02
C GLY A 327 7.11 1.39 -10.50
N ASP A 328 6.07 0.87 -11.15
CA ASP A 328 4.91 1.64 -11.65
C ASP A 328 3.70 1.62 -10.70
N THR A 329 3.82 0.89 -9.60
CA THR A 329 2.80 0.66 -8.56
C THR A 329 3.50 0.55 -7.22
N PHE A 330 2.73 0.69 -6.12
CA PHE A 330 3.27 0.55 -4.76
C PHE A 330 4.01 -0.79 -4.59
N GLU A 331 3.40 -1.90 -5.01
CA GLU A 331 3.98 -3.23 -4.83
C GLU A 331 5.22 -3.45 -5.68
N LYS A 332 5.14 -3.15 -6.99
CA LYS A 332 6.31 -3.29 -7.86
C LYS A 332 7.47 -2.41 -7.41
N THR A 333 7.18 -1.24 -6.86
CA THR A 333 8.24 -0.36 -6.32
C THR A 333 8.88 -1.00 -5.11
N ALA A 334 8.09 -1.53 -4.16
CA ALA A 334 8.63 -2.21 -2.99
C ALA A 334 9.43 -3.47 -3.34
N GLU A 335 8.95 -4.27 -4.29
CA GLU A 335 9.65 -5.44 -4.85
C GLU A 335 10.97 -5.03 -5.52
N GLN A 336 10.97 -3.93 -6.27
CA GLN A 336 12.17 -3.44 -6.95
C GLN A 336 13.19 -2.87 -5.96
N VAL A 337 12.75 -2.15 -4.91
CA VAL A 337 13.63 -1.73 -3.82
C VAL A 337 14.26 -2.96 -3.15
N GLU A 338 13.48 -3.97 -2.80
CA GLU A 338 13.98 -5.21 -2.18
C GLU A 338 15.03 -5.90 -3.05
N LYS A 339 14.71 -6.10 -4.34
CA LYS A 339 15.63 -6.73 -5.31
C LYS A 339 16.94 -5.97 -5.43
N ILE A 340 16.89 -4.65 -5.62
CA ILE A 340 18.08 -3.83 -5.81
C ILE A 340 18.91 -3.76 -4.53
N THR A 341 18.28 -3.49 -3.39
CA THR A 341 18.98 -3.40 -2.10
C THR A 341 19.63 -4.72 -1.72
N THR A 342 18.98 -5.86 -1.97
CA THR A 342 19.57 -7.19 -1.74
C THR A 342 20.80 -7.43 -2.64
N LYS A 343 20.72 -7.06 -3.93
CA LYS A 343 21.84 -7.14 -4.86
C LYS A 343 23.02 -6.30 -4.37
N TRP A 344 22.77 -5.02 -4.05
CA TRP A 344 23.81 -4.10 -3.59
C TRP A 344 24.37 -4.49 -2.23
N PHE A 345 23.56 -5.05 -1.33
CA PHE A 345 24.03 -5.57 -0.04
C PHE A 345 25.13 -6.61 -0.24
N GLY A 346 24.92 -7.59 -1.11
CA GLY A 346 25.92 -8.61 -1.41
C GLY A 346 27.20 -8.04 -2.02
N GLU A 347 27.07 -7.11 -2.97
CA GLU A 347 28.22 -6.48 -3.62
C GLU A 347 29.04 -5.61 -2.66
N VAL A 348 28.37 -4.80 -1.84
CA VAL A 348 29.01 -3.87 -0.90
C VAL A 348 29.65 -4.62 0.26
N LYS A 349 29.02 -5.71 0.73
CA LYS A 349 29.61 -6.56 1.77
C LYS A 349 30.98 -7.10 1.34
N ASN A 350 31.11 -7.52 0.09
CA ASN A 350 32.40 -7.95 -0.47
C ASN A 350 33.40 -6.79 -0.59
N LEU A 351 32.94 -5.60 -1.00
CA LEU A 351 33.80 -4.41 -1.04
C LEU A 351 34.29 -4.01 0.35
N GLU A 352 33.45 -4.09 1.38
CA GLU A 352 33.83 -3.74 2.75
C GLU A 352 35.03 -4.57 3.23
N VAL A 353 35.03 -5.88 2.93
CA VAL A 353 36.16 -6.76 3.21
C VAL A 353 37.41 -6.29 2.47
N ARG A 354 37.32 -6.03 1.15
CA ARG A 354 38.48 -5.57 0.36
C ARG A 354 39.04 -4.23 0.83
N VAL A 355 38.18 -3.30 1.23
CA VAL A 355 38.58 -1.98 1.71
C VAL A 355 39.32 -2.11 3.05
N LYS A 356 38.85 -2.99 3.95
CA LYS A 356 39.51 -3.28 5.23
C LYS A 356 40.83 -4.04 5.04
N ASP A 357 40.86 -5.09 4.23
CA ASP A 357 42.06 -5.91 3.99
C ASP A 357 43.21 -5.13 3.34
N ASN A 358 42.90 -4.08 2.60
CA ASN A 358 43.90 -3.18 2.01
C ASN A 358 44.15 -1.94 2.87
N GLU A 359 43.44 -1.80 3.99
CA GLU A 359 43.53 -0.68 4.94
C GLU A 359 43.41 0.68 4.25
N LEU A 360 42.43 0.84 3.37
CA LEU A 360 42.14 2.13 2.75
C LEU A 360 41.81 3.19 3.82
N PRO A 361 41.95 4.49 3.52
CA PRO A 361 41.65 5.58 4.45
C PRO A 361 40.32 5.43 5.22
N GLU A 362 40.32 5.77 6.52
CA GLU A 362 39.16 5.58 7.42
C GLU A 362 37.87 6.24 6.91
N CYS A 363 37.99 7.39 6.23
CA CYS A 363 36.86 8.08 5.62
C CYS A 363 36.16 7.23 4.54
N ILE A 364 36.93 6.48 3.74
CA ILE A 364 36.41 5.55 2.72
C ILE A 364 35.78 4.35 3.42
N GLN A 365 36.48 3.74 4.38
CA GLN A 365 35.94 2.62 5.17
C GLN A 365 34.58 2.99 5.79
N LYS A 366 34.50 4.15 6.43
CA LYS A 366 33.27 4.68 7.03
C LYS A 366 32.17 4.87 6.00
N SER A 367 32.47 5.43 4.83
CA SER A 367 31.50 5.59 3.74
C SER A 367 30.91 4.25 3.28
N VAL A 368 31.73 3.20 3.22
CA VAL A 368 31.29 1.85 2.83
C VAL A 368 30.43 1.22 3.91
N SER A 369 30.86 1.26 5.16
CA SER A 369 30.10 0.72 6.29
C SER A 369 28.77 1.45 6.53
N GLU A 370 28.73 2.78 6.36
CA GLU A 370 27.49 3.57 6.43
C GLU A 370 26.49 3.14 5.35
N PHE A 371 26.95 2.99 4.10
CA PHE A 371 26.10 2.54 2.99
C PHE A 371 25.60 1.11 3.20
N LEU A 372 26.45 0.20 3.67
CA LEU A 372 26.08 -1.18 3.95
C LEU A 372 25.03 -1.27 5.06
N ARG A 373 25.21 -0.50 6.15
CA ARG A 373 24.24 -0.42 7.25
C ARG A 373 22.88 0.06 6.76
N ASP A 374 22.86 1.16 6.00
CA ASP A 374 21.60 1.73 5.50
C ASP A 374 20.87 0.75 4.57
N ILE A 375 21.59 0.02 3.72
CA ILE A 375 20.99 -1.04 2.89
C ILE A 375 20.50 -2.22 3.75
N SER A 376 21.27 -2.66 4.75
CA SER A 376 20.87 -3.75 5.66
C SER A 376 19.53 -3.45 6.33
N GLU A 377 19.37 -2.25 6.87
CA GLU A 377 18.14 -1.82 7.54
C GLU A 377 16.91 -1.84 6.59
N ILE A 378 17.12 -1.61 5.29
CA ILE A 378 16.06 -1.67 4.27
C ILE A 378 15.74 -3.13 3.91
N VAL A 379 16.76 -3.97 3.74
CA VAL A 379 16.59 -5.41 3.41
C VAL A 379 15.89 -6.15 4.55
N GLU A 380 16.20 -5.81 5.80
CA GLU A 380 15.60 -6.39 7.02
C GLU A 380 14.14 -5.93 7.25
N ALA A 381 13.61 -4.98 6.47
CA ALA A 381 12.21 -4.61 6.57
C ALA A 381 11.33 -5.67 5.91
N ASP A 382 10.58 -6.42 6.71
CA ASP A 382 9.67 -7.47 6.23
C ASP A 382 8.46 -6.90 5.48
N ASP A 383 7.99 -5.71 5.88
CA ASP A 383 6.82 -5.10 5.27
C ASP A 383 7.15 -4.12 4.13
N PRO A 384 6.38 -4.17 3.01
CA PRO A 384 6.59 -3.28 1.87
C PRO A 384 6.50 -1.78 2.18
N ASN A 385 5.62 -1.37 3.09
CA ASN A 385 5.44 0.05 3.43
C ASN A 385 6.67 0.60 4.18
N ALA A 386 7.09 -0.07 5.25
CA ALA A 386 8.27 0.32 6.02
C ALA A 386 9.54 0.21 5.21
N ARG A 387 9.66 -0.78 4.30
CA ARG A 387 10.79 -0.86 3.37
C ARG A 387 10.92 0.40 2.52
N LEU A 388 9.82 0.85 1.91
CA LEU A 388 9.80 2.09 1.13
C LEU A 388 10.08 3.33 2.00
N ARG A 389 9.52 3.38 3.22
CA ARG A 389 9.78 4.48 4.16
C ARG A 389 11.25 4.55 4.55
N LYS A 390 11.84 3.44 5.02
CA LYS A 390 13.26 3.36 5.35
C LYS A 390 14.11 3.75 4.15
N PHE A 391 13.77 3.27 2.95
CA PHE A 391 14.51 3.63 1.74
C PHE A 391 14.52 5.15 1.49
N LEU A 392 13.37 5.82 1.65
CA LEU A 392 13.27 7.28 1.53
C LEU A 392 13.98 8.02 2.67
N GLU A 393 13.86 7.54 3.92
CA GLU A 393 14.54 8.11 5.08
C GLU A 393 16.07 8.09 4.92
N LYS A 394 16.61 7.11 4.18
CA LYS A 394 18.04 6.97 3.90
C LYS A 394 18.52 7.70 2.63
N GLU A 395 17.65 8.42 1.92
CA GLU A 395 17.97 9.09 0.64
C GLU A 395 19.30 9.86 0.69
N LYS A 396 19.45 10.77 1.65
CA LYS A 396 20.64 11.65 1.75
C LYS A 396 21.92 10.86 1.93
N SER A 397 21.88 9.83 2.78
CA SER A 397 23.04 8.99 3.10
C SER A 397 23.43 8.10 1.92
N LEU A 398 22.44 7.44 1.30
CA LEU A 398 22.68 6.61 0.12
C LEU A 398 23.23 7.43 -1.06
N MET A 399 22.67 8.61 -1.33
CA MET A 399 23.13 9.51 -2.39
C MET A 399 24.55 10.04 -2.17
N LYS A 400 24.93 10.30 -0.91
CA LYS A 400 26.29 10.71 -0.56
C LYS A 400 27.29 9.59 -0.84
N ASN A 401 26.98 8.38 -0.39
CA ASN A 401 27.97 7.29 -0.35
C ASN A 401 28.01 6.48 -1.67
N ILE A 402 26.95 6.45 -2.48
CA ILE A 402 26.89 5.66 -3.72
C ILE A 402 28.01 5.98 -4.72
N LYS A 403 28.47 7.24 -4.78
CA LYS A 403 29.58 7.65 -5.67
C LYS A 403 30.86 6.92 -5.30
N VAL A 404 31.21 6.92 -4.02
CA VAL A 404 32.38 6.21 -3.48
C VAL A 404 32.29 4.72 -3.79
N ILE A 405 31.12 4.10 -3.57
CA ILE A 405 30.92 2.67 -3.86
C ILE A 405 31.11 2.37 -5.36
N LYS A 406 30.54 3.19 -6.25
CA LYS A 406 30.63 2.98 -7.70
C LYS A 406 32.08 3.07 -8.21
N GLU A 407 32.88 3.98 -7.67
CA GLU A 407 34.31 4.07 -8.00
C GLU A 407 35.08 2.88 -7.43
N LEU A 408 34.80 2.47 -6.18
CA LEU A 408 35.43 1.30 -5.56
C LEU A 408 35.17 -0.02 -6.30
N LYS A 409 34.04 -0.15 -7.01
CA LYS A 409 33.78 -1.33 -7.86
C LYS A 409 34.78 -1.46 -9.02
N LYS A 410 35.39 -0.36 -9.45
CA LYS A 410 36.38 -0.32 -10.54
C LYS A 410 37.80 -0.13 -10.03
N PHE A 411 37.97 0.01 -8.72
CA PHE A 411 39.25 0.33 -8.09
C PHE A 411 40.21 -0.86 -8.13
N ASP A 412 41.45 -0.61 -8.55
CA ASP A 412 42.51 -1.60 -8.57
C ASP A 412 43.18 -1.70 -7.18
N PHE A 413 42.61 -2.58 -6.35
CA PHE A 413 43.11 -2.86 -5.01
C PHE A 413 44.54 -3.43 -5.00
N ASP A 414 44.95 -4.16 -6.03
CA ASP A 414 46.28 -4.78 -6.07
C ASP A 414 47.35 -3.73 -6.35
N SER A 415 47.08 -2.81 -7.27
CA SER A 415 47.94 -1.64 -7.49
C SER A 415 48.01 -0.77 -6.24
N TYR A 416 46.88 -0.43 -5.62
CA TYR A 416 46.87 0.34 -4.38
C TYR A 416 47.72 -0.31 -3.27
N ARG A 417 47.61 -1.62 -3.09
CA ARG A 417 48.40 -2.37 -2.10
C ARG A 417 49.90 -2.24 -2.34
N LYS A 418 50.35 -2.26 -3.61
CA LYS A 418 51.77 -2.06 -3.96
C LYS A 418 52.21 -0.62 -3.67
N LEU A 419 51.42 0.37 -4.10
CA LEU A 419 51.68 1.78 -3.84
C LEU A 419 51.86 2.06 -2.36
N ARG A 420 50.95 1.54 -1.55
CA ARG A 420 50.96 1.72 -0.10
C ARG A 420 52.18 1.08 0.54
N LYS A 421 52.49 -0.18 0.19
CA LYS A 421 53.70 -0.86 0.69
C LYS A 421 54.98 -0.09 0.34
N PHE A 422 55.04 0.49 -0.85
CA PHE A 422 56.18 1.32 -1.26
C PHE A 422 56.26 2.62 -0.47
N ALA A 423 55.12 3.31 -0.31
CA ALA A 423 55.03 4.57 0.43
C ALA A 423 55.35 4.43 1.93
N GLU A 424 55.06 3.27 2.52
CA GLU A 424 55.33 2.94 3.94
C GLU A 424 56.71 2.29 4.16
N ASN A 425 57.43 1.96 3.09
CA ASN A 425 58.73 1.28 3.20
C ASN A 425 59.80 2.22 3.78
N GLN A 426 60.42 1.80 4.88
CA GLN A 426 61.43 2.61 5.57
C GLN A 426 62.65 2.95 4.70
N ALA A 427 63.11 2.02 3.85
CA ALA A 427 64.25 2.29 2.95
C ALA A 427 63.92 3.37 1.92
N VAL A 428 62.70 3.35 1.38
CA VAL A 428 62.20 4.38 0.45
C VAL A 428 62.10 5.73 1.17
N LEU A 429 61.51 5.76 2.37
CA LEU A 429 61.35 6.99 3.16
C LEU A 429 62.70 7.63 3.50
N VAL A 430 63.69 6.85 3.91
CA VAL A 430 65.05 7.34 4.20
C VAL A 430 65.71 7.87 2.93
N GLU A 431 65.63 7.14 1.83
CA GLU A 431 66.30 7.47 0.57
C GLU A 431 65.83 8.82 -0.02
N PHE A 432 64.53 9.06 0.05
CA PHE A 432 63.89 10.23 -0.55
C PHE A 432 63.56 11.36 0.45
N SER A 433 63.90 11.19 1.74
CA SER A 433 63.62 12.17 2.80
C SER A 433 64.12 13.57 2.44
N GLY A 434 63.21 14.55 2.40
CA GLY A 434 63.50 15.95 2.09
C GLY A 434 63.98 16.23 0.66
N LYS A 435 63.89 15.24 -0.24
CA LYS A 435 64.46 15.28 -1.60
C LYS A 435 63.44 15.03 -2.72
N SER A 436 62.23 14.58 -2.41
CA SER A 436 61.22 14.22 -3.43
C SER A 436 59.82 14.71 -3.06
N GLU A 437 59.40 15.80 -3.71
CA GLU A 437 58.01 16.29 -3.66
C GLU A 437 57.02 15.23 -4.18
N ARG A 438 57.46 14.41 -5.14
CA ARG A 438 56.65 13.33 -5.73
C ARG A 438 56.34 12.23 -4.71
N LEU A 439 57.30 11.85 -3.86
CA LEU A 439 57.04 10.88 -2.79
C LEU A 439 56.06 11.46 -1.74
N GLU A 440 56.22 12.73 -1.37
CA GLU A 440 55.28 13.38 -0.44
C GLU A 440 53.86 13.41 -1.01
N ASN A 441 53.71 13.71 -2.30
CA ASN A 441 52.42 13.71 -2.98
C ASN A 441 51.82 12.29 -3.07
N LEU A 442 52.64 11.26 -3.32
CA LEU A 442 52.20 9.87 -3.31
C LEU A 442 51.67 9.46 -1.93
N ILE A 443 52.43 9.74 -0.86
CA ILE A 443 52.03 9.43 0.53
C ILE A 443 50.72 10.14 0.88
N LYS A 444 50.62 11.44 0.58
CA LYS A 444 49.39 12.23 0.81
C LYS A 444 48.20 11.66 0.05
N THR A 445 48.40 11.24 -1.20
CA THR A 445 47.33 10.68 -2.03
C THR A 445 46.86 9.34 -1.47
N VAL A 446 47.78 8.39 -1.24
CA VAL A 446 47.47 7.04 -0.73
C VAL A 446 46.79 7.06 0.64
N SER A 447 47.09 8.06 1.46
CA SER A 447 46.56 8.22 2.83
C SER A 447 45.25 9.03 2.90
N SER A 448 44.73 9.54 1.78
CA SER A 448 43.51 10.37 1.73
C SER A 448 42.44 9.79 0.83
N ASP A 449 41.21 10.28 0.98
CA ASP A 449 40.05 9.89 0.16
C ASP A 449 40.24 10.16 -1.34
N VAL A 450 41.12 11.10 -1.68
CA VAL A 450 41.46 11.49 -3.05
C VAL A 450 42.03 10.32 -3.86
N VAL A 451 42.58 9.28 -3.20
CA VAL A 451 43.14 8.10 -3.88
C VAL A 451 42.15 7.42 -4.82
N ILE A 452 40.85 7.45 -4.51
CA ILE A 452 39.82 6.85 -5.36
C ILE A 452 39.79 7.52 -6.74
N SER A 453 39.95 8.85 -6.76
CA SER A 453 39.90 9.64 -7.99
C SER A 453 41.25 9.82 -8.68
N ARG A 454 42.37 9.59 -7.97
CA ARG A 454 43.73 9.87 -8.45
C ARG A 454 44.64 8.64 -8.40
N LEU A 455 44.07 7.44 -8.46
CA LEU A 455 44.84 6.20 -8.43
C LEU A 455 45.82 6.13 -9.63
N GLU A 456 45.38 6.52 -10.83
CA GLU A 456 46.24 6.50 -12.02
C GLU A 456 47.43 7.45 -11.90
N ASP A 457 47.21 8.67 -11.38
CA ASP A 457 48.28 9.62 -11.07
C ASP A 457 49.28 8.99 -10.07
N ALA A 458 48.77 8.36 -9.02
CA ALA A 458 49.59 7.71 -8.00
C ALA A 458 50.39 6.51 -8.57
N ILE A 459 49.80 5.74 -9.49
CA ILE A 459 50.48 4.65 -10.20
C ILE A 459 51.63 5.20 -11.05
N ALA A 460 51.41 6.31 -11.77
CA ALA A 460 52.44 6.94 -12.57
C ALA A 460 53.59 7.47 -11.70
N ASP A 461 53.27 8.17 -10.60
CA ASP A 461 54.26 8.68 -9.66
C ASP A 461 55.08 7.54 -9.02
N TYR A 462 54.44 6.45 -8.64
CA TYR A 462 55.10 5.26 -8.13
C TYR A 462 56.05 4.63 -9.15
N GLY A 463 55.63 4.48 -10.42
CA GLY A 463 56.49 3.89 -11.44
C GLY A 463 57.81 4.65 -11.58
N ILE A 464 57.74 5.98 -11.59
CA ILE A 464 58.93 6.85 -11.68
C ILE A 464 59.79 6.73 -10.41
N LEU A 465 59.17 6.78 -9.22
CA LEU A 465 59.89 6.65 -7.95
C LEU A 465 60.56 5.28 -7.79
N LEU A 466 59.92 4.21 -8.27
CA LEU A 466 60.47 2.85 -8.25
C LEU A 466 61.69 2.74 -9.15
N ASP A 467 61.64 3.27 -10.37
CA ASP A 467 62.77 3.27 -11.30
C ASP A 467 63.94 4.08 -10.74
N GLU A 468 63.67 5.25 -10.13
CA GLU A 468 64.67 6.06 -9.44
C GLU A 468 65.31 5.31 -8.27
N PHE A 469 64.49 4.67 -7.42
CA PHE A 469 64.98 3.89 -6.28
C PHE A 469 65.85 2.71 -6.74
N LYS A 470 65.39 1.96 -7.75
CA LYS A 470 66.11 0.83 -8.33
C LYS A 470 67.46 1.24 -8.90
N ALA A 471 67.51 2.35 -9.64
CA ALA A 471 68.76 2.85 -10.21
C ALA A 471 69.79 3.23 -9.13
N ARG A 472 69.33 3.83 -8.02
CA ARG A 472 70.20 4.16 -6.88
C ARG A 472 70.68 2.91 -6.15
N TYR A 473 69.77 2.00 -5.83
CA TYR A 473 70.10 0.73 -5.19
C TYR A 473 71.11 -0.07 -6.05
N GLU A 474 70.93 -0.12 -7.37
CA GLU A 474 71.88 -0.79 -8.28
C GLU A 474 73.27 -0.16 -8.22
N LYS A 475 73.34 1.18 -8.15
CA LYS A 475 74.60 1.91 -8.03
C LYS A 475 75.32 1.59 -6.71
N GLU A 476 74.60 1.60 -5.59
CA GLU A 476 75.15 1.24 -4.27
C GLU A 476 75.57 -0.22 -4.22
N HIS A 477 74.74 -1.12 -4.71
CA HIS A 477 75.03 -2.55 -4.81
C HIS A 477 76.29 -2.79 -5.63
N SER A 478 76.44 -2.14 -6.80
CA SER A 478 77.63 -2.24 -7.65
C SER A 478 78.88 -1.69 -6.96
N ALA A 479 78.77 -0.56 -6.25
CA ALA A 479 79.87 0.05 -5.50
C ALA A 479 80.33 -0.85 -4.34
N PHE A 480 79.37 -1.42 -3.60
CA PHE A 480 79.63 -2.37 -2.53
C PHE A 480 80.28 -3.65 -3.06
N THR A 481 79.73 -4.27 -4.11
CA THR A 481 80.31 -5.47 -4.73
C THR A 481 81.75 -5.21 -5.20
N LYS A 482 82.04 -4.03 -5.80
CA LYS A 482 83.40 -3.65 -6.18
C LYS A 482 84.33 -3.52 -4.96
N SER A 483 83.85 -2.96 -3.87
CA SER A 483 84.62 -2.77 -2.63
C SER A 483 84.94 -4.12 -1.96
N VAL A 484 83.95 -5.02 -1.88
CA VAL A 484 84.16 -6.40 -1.41
C VAL A 484 85.14 -7.15 -2.30
N ARG A 485 85.04 -7.00 -3.63
CA ARG A 485 85.98 -7.62 -4.58
C ARG A 485 87.43 -7.19 -4.31
N ARG A 486 87.65 -5.89 -4.13
CA ARG A 486 88.98 -5.36 -3.76
C ARG A 486 89.44 -5.91 -2.42
N ALA A 487 88.59 -5.91 -1.40
CA ALA A 487 88.93 -6.45 -0.08
C ALA A 487 89.30 -7.95 -0.14
N ILE A 488 88.60 -8.75 -0.95
CA ILE A 488 88.95 -10.16 -1.18
C ILE A 488 90.34 -10.26 -1.82
N GLU A 489 90.63 -9.44 -2.82
CA GLU A 489 91.93 -9.42 -3.50
C GLU A 489 93.07 -8.98 -2.58
N ASP A 490 92.87 -7.94 -1.78
CA ASP A 490 93.81 -7.45 -0.77
C ASP A 490 94.09 -8.53 0.29
N VAL A 491 93.05 -9.19 0.79
CA VAL A 491 93.19 -10.29 1.77
C VAL A 491 93.94 -11.46 1.15
N ARG A 492 93.62 -11.89 -0.09
CA ARG A 492 94.35 -12.96 -0.80
C ARG A 492 95.85 -12.68 -0.92
N ASN A 493 96.22 -11.41 -1.09
CA ASN A 493 97.60 -10.97 -1.25
C ASN A 493 98.29 -10.64 0.10
N HIS A 494 97.58 -10.77 1.22
CA HIS A 494 98.08 -10.40 2.54
C HIS A 494 99.03 -11.46 3.13
N GLU A 495 100.09 -11.00 3.83
CA GLU A 495 101.11 -11.87 4.43
C GLU A 495 100.57 -12.84 5.50
N ALA A 496 99.38 -12.56 6.04
CA ALA A 496 98.67 -13.42 6.99
C ALA A 496 98.37 -14.82 6.44
N PHE A 497 98.30 -15.01 5.11
CA PHE A 497 98.18 -16.33 4.51
C PHE A 497 99.43 -17.22 4.74
N ARG A 498 100.59 -16.62 5.03
CA ARG A 498 101.83 -17.34 5.37
C ARG A 498 101.98 -17.58 6.87
N SER A 499 101.54 -16.64 7.71
CA SER A 499 101.74 -16.68 9.18
C SER A 499 100.55 -17.26 9.96
N LYS A 500 99.32 -17.08 9.48
CA LYS A 500 98.07 -17.56 10.12
C LYS A 500 97.01 -17.98 9.07
N PRO A 501 97.23 -19.11 8.36
CA PRO A 501 96.44 -19.48 7.18
C PRO A 501 94.96 -19.79 7.48
N ASN A 502 94.64 -20.33 8.66
CA ASN A 502 93.27 -20.68 9.00
C ASN A 502 92.40 -19.43 9.26
N GLU A 503 92.92 -18.46 10.03
CA GLU A 503 92.24 -17.18 10.27
C GLU A 503 92.05 -16.40 8.96
N ALA A 504 93.06 -16.36 8.08
CA ALA A 504 92.98 -15.69 6.79
C ALA A 504 91.94 -16.32 5.83
N LYS A 505 91.86 -17.66 5.80
CA LYS A 505 90.82 -18.39 5.04
C LYS A 505 89.42 -18.12 5.58
N GLU A 506 89.26 -18.02 6.89
CA GLU A 506 87.97 -17.73 7.52
C GLU A 506 87.47 -16.31 7.18
N VAL A 507 88.36 -15.31 7.23
CA VAL A 507 88.03 -13.94 6.79
C VAL A 507 87.67 -13.91 5.31
N LEU A 508 88.43 -14.62 4.47
CA LEU A 508 88.15 -14.71 3.04
C LEU A 508 86.80 -15.39 2.76
N ALA A 509 86.44 -16.45 3.49
CA ALA A 509 85.14 -17.10 3.37
C ALA A 509 84.00 -16.12 3.70
N LYS A 510 84.12 -15.37 4.81
CA LYS A 510 83.15 -14.34 5.20
C LYS A 510 83.01 -13.23 4.15
N LEU A 511 84.10 -12.79 3.52
CA LEU A 511 84.04 -11.79 2.45
C LEU A 511 83.41 -12.34 1.17
N ASN A 512 83.67 -13.61 0.81
CA ASN A 512 83.03 -14.24 -0.34
C ASN A 512 81.51 -14.41 -0.12
N GLU A 513 81.06 -14.69 1.10
CA GLU A 513 79.63 -14.71 1.44
C GLU A 513 78.94 -13.36 1.23
N LEU A 514 79.70 -12.26 1.32
CA LEU A 514 79.19 -10.91 1.06
C LEU A 514 79.13 -10.55 -0.43
N LEU A 515 79.75 -11.34 -1.31
CA LEU A 515 79.84 -11.04 -2.73
C LEU A 515 78.53 -11.38 -3.46
N CYS A 516 77.98 -10.42 -4.21
CA CYS A 516 76.85 -10.63 -5.11
C CYS A 516 77.22 -10.15 -6.51
N GLU A 517 77.45 -11.08 -7.43
CA GLU A 517 77.96 -10.76 -8.78
C GLU A 517 76.86 -10.38 -9.77
N GLU A 518 75.69 -10.99 -9.64
CA GLU A 518 74.55 -10.74 -10.52
C GLU A 518 73.51 -9.90 -9.78
N PHE A 519 73.22 -8.71 -10.30
CA PHE A 519 72.15 -7.85 -9.80
C PHE A 519 70.81 -8.34 -10.33
N ASN A 520 69.89 -8.69 -9.43
CA ASN A 520 68.55 -9.15 -9.77
C ASN A 520 67.54 -8.51 -8.82
N PHE A 521 66.99 -7.35 -9.18
CA PHE A 521 66.08 -6.60 -8.33
C PHE A 521 64.68 -7.22 -8.27
N ASP A 522 64.08 -7.20 -7.08
CA ASP A 522 62.68 -7.57 -6.85
C ASP A 522 61.85 -6.36 -6.47
N ASP A 523 60.94 -5.95 -7.35
CA ASP A 523 60.10 -4.76 -7.17
C ASP A 523 59.18 -4.86 -5.93
N ASN A 524 58.90 -6.07 -5.44
CA ASN A 524 58.06 -6.26 -4.25
C ASN A 524 58.83 -6.13 -2.93
N SER A 525 60.01 -6.75 -2.82
CA SER A 525 60.84 -6.64 -1.62
C SER A 525 61.72 -5.40 -1.62
N LEU A 526 61.89 -4.75 -2.78
CA LEU A 526 62.80 -3.62 -3.01
C LEU A 526 64.27 -3.97 -2.73
N LEU A 527 64.63 -5.23 -2.94
CA LEU A 527 65.96 -5.79 -2.66
C LEU A 527 66.44 -6.63 -3.84
N CYS A 528 67.74 -6.88 -3.89
CA CYS A 528 68.30 -7.89 -4.79
C CYS A 528 67.89 -9.31 -4.35
N LYS A 529 67.30 -10.11 -5.23
CA LYS A 529 66.88 -11.51 -4.98
C LYS A 529 68.04 -12.41 -4.54
N ASN A 530 69.24 -12.12 -5.04
CA ASN A 530 70.41 -12.95 -4.84
C ASN A 530 71.05 -12.71 -3.46
N CYS A 531 71.20 -11.45 -3.03
CA CYS A 531 71.88 -11.14 -1.76
C CYS A 531 70.95 -10.66 -0.64
N LYS A 532 69.76 -10.15 -0.97
CA LYS A 532 68.75 -9.61 -0.04
C LYS A 532 69.29 -8.54 0.92
N LYS A 533 70.37 -7.86 0.55
CA LYS A 533 71.02 -6.83 1.37
C LYS A 533 70.23 -5.52 1.31
N THR A 534 70.07 -4.86 2.43
CA THR A 534 69.47 -3.51 2.48
C THR A 534 70.51 -2.44 2.14
N SER A 535 70.09 -1.23 1.76
CA SER A 535 71.01 -0.11 1.52
C SER A 535 71.94 0.18 2.71
N ASN A 536 71.47 0.01 3.95
CA ASN A 536 72.30 0.13 5.16
C ASN A 536 73.44 -0.90 5.27
N CYS A 537 73.42 -1.99 4.49
CA CYS A 537 74.52 -2.95 4.47
C CYS A 537 75.63 -2.53 3.49
N PHE A 538 75.41 -1.48 2.70
CA PHE A 538 76.37 -0.96 1.73
C PHE A 538 77.23 0.19 2.29
N GLU A 539 76.79 0.82 3.38
CA GLU A 539 77.61 1.66 4.27
C GLU A 539 78.48 0.79 5.18
#